data_AF-A0A5D8YK50-F1
#
_entry.id   AF-A0A5D8YK50-F1
#
_cell.length_a   1.000
_cell.length_b   1.000
_cell.length_c   1.000
_cell.angle_alpha   90.00
_cell.angle_beta   90.00
_cell.angle_gamma   90.00
#
_symmetry.space_group_name_H-M   'P 1'
#
loop_
_entity.id
_entity.type
_entity.pdbx_description
1 polymer ?
#
loop_
_entity_poly.entity_id
_entity_poly.type
_entity_poly.pdbx_seq_one_letter_code
_entity_poly.pdbx_strand_id
1 'polypeptide(L)' 'MAHSFQFYIHHNGRKELCNITVNDDNYDVYFDDKFITHLRYDHHGKWYRLGGEELPEETVEKIGDGIDSYLLSGGG' A
#
# COMPACT_ATOMS: atom_id res chain seq x y z
N MET A 1 -11.41 0.17 13.98
CA MET A 1 -10.14 -0.19 14.64
C MET A 1 -9.08 -0.18 13.56
N ALA A 2 -8.01 0.61 13.73
CA ALA A 2 -6.91 0.61 12.77
C ALA A 2 -6.22 -0.75 12.83
N HIS A 3 -5.99 -1.36 11.67
CA HIS A 3 -5.23 -2.60 11.55
C HIS A 3 -4.05 -2.37 10.61
N SER A 4 -2.97 -3.09 10.84
CA SER A 4 -1.75 -2.96 10.06
C SER A 4 -1.24 -4.32 9.63
N PHE A 5 -0.67 -4.38 8.44
CA PHE A 5 -0.04 -5.58 7.90
C PHE A 5 1.17 -5.22 7.07
N GLN A 6 2.00 -6.22 6.78
CA GLN A 6 3.29 -6.02 6.14
C GLN A 6 3.49 -7.04 5.01
N PHE A 7 4.09 -6.59 3.92
CA PHE A 7 4.51 -7.45 2.82
C PHE A 7 5.72 -6.86 2.12
N TYR A 8 6.42 -7.68 1.34
CA TYR A 8 7.58 -7.22 0.59
C TYR A 8 7.19 -6.85 -0.84
N ILE A 9 7.75 -5.75 -1.34
CA ILE A 9 7.67 -5.38 -2.76
C ILE A 9 9.07 -5.21 -3.35
N HIS A 10 9.14 -5.24 -4.68
CA HIS A 10 10.35 -4.86 -5.42
C HIS A 10 10.20 -3.42 -5.93
N HIS A 11 11.01 -2.50 -5.40
CA HIS A 11 11.03 -1.08 -5.76
C HIS A 11 12.48 -0.61 -5.94
N ASN A 12 12.77 0.14 -7.02
CA ASN A 12 14.13 0.62 -7.35
C ASN A 12 15.23 -0.45 -7.32
N GLY A 13 14.90 -1.69 -7.74
CA GLY A 13 15.84 -2.81 -7.74
C GLY A 13 16.16 -3.40 -6.35
N ARG A 14 15.46 -2.95 -5.31
CA ARG A 14 15.58 -3.45 -3.93
C ARG A 14 14.28 -4.13 -3.50
N LYS A 15 14.42 -5.05 -2.54
CA LYS A 15 13.29 -5.65 -1.84
C LYS A 15 13.00 -4.80 -0.61
N GLU A 16 11.90 -4.06 -0.66
CA GLU A 16 11.48 -3.13 0.38
C GLU A 16 10.39 -3.79 1.26
N LEU A 17 10.49 -3.62 2.58
CA LEU A 17 9.41 -4.02 3.49
C LEU A 17 8.35 -2.91 3.51
N CYS A 18 7.17 -3.23 2.99
CA CYS A 18 6.02 -2.34 2.93
C CYS A 18 5.12 -2.60 4.12
N ASN A 19 4.99 -1.60 4.99
CA ASN A 19 4.05 -1.60 6.11
C ASN A 19 2.83 -0.79 5.72
N ILE A 20 1.65 -1.40 5.82
CA ILE A 20 0.37 -0.77 5.53
C ILE A 20 -0.37 -0.54 6.83
N THR A 21 -0.79 0.69 7.07
CA THR A 21 -1.77 1.02 8.12
C THR A 21 -3.09 1.37 7.47
N VAL A 22 -4.15 0.65 7.81
CA VAL A 22 -5.48 0.86 7.26
C VAL A 22 -6.27 1.80 8.17
N ASN A 23 -6.73 2.90 7.57
CA ASN A 23 -7.47 3.97 8.21
C ASN A 23 -8.77 4.21 7.42
N ASP A 24 -9.84 3.56 7.86
CA ASP A 24 -11.14 3.49 7.18
C ASP A 24 -11.00 2.95 5.75
N ASP A 25 -11.20 3.78 4.73
CA ASP A 25 -11.07 3.43 3.30
C ASP A 25 -9.67 3.72 2.73
N ASN A 26 -8.73 4.12 3.58
CA ASN A 26 -7.43 4.58 3.17
C ASN A 26 -6.29 3.72 3.71
N TYR A 27 -5.16 3.76 3.01
CA TYR A 27 -4.00 2.93 3.26
C TYR A 27 -2.75 3.82 3.33
N ASP A 28 -2.23 4.01 4.53
CA ASP A 28 -0.94 4.67 4.73
C ASP A 28 0.17 3.65 4.49
N VAL A 29 1.06 3.99 3.56
CA VAL A 29 2.16 3.14 3.11
C VAL A 29 3.46 3.65 3.73
N TYR A 30 4.20 2.74 4.34
CA TYR A 30 5.52 3.01 4.91
C TYR A 30 6.54 2.02 4.34
N PHE A 31 7.73 2.49 3.97
CA PHE A 31 8.88 1.65 3.66
C PHE A 31 9.90 1.81 4.79
N ASP A 32 10.33 0.69 5.39
CA ASP A 32 11.26 0.69 6.53
C ASP A 32 10.85 1.72 7.62
N ASP A 33 9.57 1.72 8.00
CA ASP A 33 8.93 2.61 8.96
C ASP A 33 8.90 4.11 8.60
N LYS A 34 9.34 4.49 7.40
CA LYS A 34 9.20 5.85 6.87
C LYS A 34 7.91 5.97 6.08
N PHE A 35 7.06 6.95 6.41
CA PHE A 35 5.87 7.26 5.62
C PHE A 35 6.24 7.64 4.19
N ILE A 36 5.59 6.99 3.23
CA ILE A 36 5.83 7.18 1.80
C ILE A 36 4.63 7.86 1.16
N THR A 37 3.46 7.23 1.21
CA THR A 37 2.29 7.72 0.50
C THR A 37 1.00 7.28 1.18
N HIS A 38 -0.08 7.98 0.85
CA HIS A 38 -1.42 7.63 1.23
C HIS A 38 -2.18 7.16 -0.01
N LEU A 39 -2.68 5.93 0.02
CA LEU A 39 -3.42 5.32 -1.07
C LEU A 39 -4.90 5.17 -0.73
N ARG A 40 -5.74 5.27 -1.75
CA ARG A 40 -7.16 4.94 -1.68
C ARG A 40 -7.56 4.08 -2.87
N TYR A 41 -8.38 3.08 -2.60
CA TYR A 41 -9.04 2.30 -3.64
C TYR A 41 -10.35 2.98 -4.01
N ASP A 42 -10.56 3.28 -5.29
CA ASP A 42 -11.82 3.86 -5.75
C ASP A 42 -12.85 2.80 -6.16
N HIS A 43 -14.09 3.27 -6.39
CA HIS A 43 -15.18 2.42 -6.85
C HIS A 43 -15.03 1.94 -8.31
N HIS A 44 -14.02 2.42 -9.05
CA HIS A 44 -13.70 2.00 -10.41
C HIS A 44 -12.61 0.91 -10.45
N GLY A 45 -12.16 0.44 -9.28
CA GLY A 45 -11.20 -0.64 -9.17
C GLY A 45 -9.75 -0.20 -9.35
N LYS A 46 -9.44 1.06 -9.04
CA LYS A 46 -8.10 1.63 -9.22
C LYS A 46 -7.55 2.18 -7.91
N TRP A 47 -6.22 2.12 -7.80
CA TRP A 47 -5.46 2.68 -6.69
C TRP A 47 -5.00 4.10 -7.02
N TYR A 48 -5.27 5.05 -6.13
CA TYR A 48 -4.88 6.45 -6.31
C TYR A 48 -4.12 6.95 -5.10
N ARG A 49 -3.13 7.80 -5.36
CA ARG A 49 -2.42 8.53 -4.32
C ARG A 49 -3.23 9.76 -3.93
N LEU A 50 -3.42 9.95 -2.62
CA LEU A 50 -3.99 11.18 -2.07
C LEU A 50 -2.92 12.16 -1.57
N GLY A 51 -1.67 11.69 -1.41
CA GLY A 51 -0.53 12.53 -1.01
C GLY A 51 0.75 11.72 -0.72
N GLY A 52 1.80 12.43 -0.28
CA GLY A 52 3.11 11.87 0.05
C GLY A 52 4.14 11.98 -1.09
N GLU A 53 5.10 11.06 -1.11
CA GLU A 53 6.15 10.96 -2.11
C GLU A 53 5.59 10.54 -3.49
N GLU A 54 6.19 11.07 -4.55
CA GLU A 54 5.81 10.74 -5.91
C GLU A 54 6.40 9.38 -6.31
N LEU A 55 5.60 8.33 -6.16
CA LEU A 55 5.92 6.97 -6.63
C LEU A 55 5.58 6.76 -8.11
N PRO A 56 6.37 5.97 -8.87
CA PRO A 56 5.96 5.49 -10.19
C PRO A 56 4.63 4.71 -10.14
N GLU A 57 3.81 4.81 -11.18
CA GLU A 57 2.51 4.12 -11.26
C GLU A 57 2.63 2.61 -11.01
N GLU A 58 3.63 1.96 -11.61
CA GLU A 58 3.95 0.54 -11.38
C GLU A 58 4.19 0.20 -9.90
N THR A 59 4.78 1.12 -9.13
CA THR A 59 5.00 0.91 -7.69
C THR A 59 3.68 0.99 -6.93
N VAL A 60 2.80 1.94 -7.31
CA VAL A 60 1.47 2.08 -6.71
C VAL A 60 0.62 0.83 -6.99
N GLU A 61 0.64 0.33 -8.22
CA GLU A 61 -0.06 -0.92 -8.59
C GLU A 61 0.44 -2.12 -7.77
N LYS A 62 1.76 -2.29 -7.63
CA LYS A 62 2.35 -3.36 -6.81
C LYS A 62 1.97 -3.29 -5.33
N ILE A 63 1.89 -2.08 -4.78
CA ILE A 63 1.41 -1.88 -3.40
C ILE A 63 -0.07 -2.29 -3.32
N GLY A 64 -0.87 -1.85 -4.29
CA GLY A 64 -2.27 -2.23 -4.42
C GLY A 64 -2.49 -3.74 -4.49
N ASP A 65 -1.77 -4.43 -5.36
CA ASP A 65 -1.82 -5.90 -5.50
C ASP A 65 -1.48 -6.61 -4.18
N GLY A 66 -0.52 -6.08 -3.42
CA GLY A 66 -0.15 -6.60 -2.11
C GLY A 66 -1.25 -6.41 -1.06
N ILE A 67 -1.93 -5.26 -1.08
CA ILE A 67 -3.10 -5.00 -0.24
C ILE A 67 -4.24 -5.95 -0.60
N ASP A 68 -4.59 -6.05 -1.88
CA ASP A 68 -5.67 -6.90 -2.38
C ASP A 68 -5.41 -8.38 -2.05
N SER A 69 -4.18 -8.85 -2.22
CA SER A 69 -3.78 -10.21 -1.87
C SER A 69 -3.94 -10.50 -0.38
N TYR A 70 -3.61 -9.54 0.49
CA TYR A 70 -3.79 -9.68 1.93
C TYR A 70 -5.28 -9.78 2.31
N LEU A 71 -6.11 -8.88 1.78
CA LEU A 71 -7.55 -8.85 2.04
C LEU A 71 -8.25 -10.13 1.54
N LEU A 72 -7.89 -10.61 0.34
CA LEU A 72 -8.44 -11.85 -0.22
C LEU A 72 -8.01 -13.10 0.54
N SER A 73 -6.84 -13.08 1.19
CA SER A 73 -6.33 -14.20 1.98
C SER A 73 -7.04 -14.39 3.33
N GLY A 74 -8.00 -13.53 3.67
CA GLY A 74 -8.67 -13.55 4.98
C GLY A 74 -7.79 -13.00 6.09
N GLY A 75 -6.88 -12.07 5.78
CA GLY A 75 -6.10 -11.32 6.75
C GLY A 75 -6.98 -10.35 7.54
N GLY A 76 -7.77 -10.90 8.48
CA GLY A 76 -8.73 -10.20 9.33
C GLY A 76 -9.68 -11.17 10.01
#